data_AF-A0A8X7RW26-F1
#
_entry.id   AF-A0A8X7RW26-F1
#
_cell.length_a   1.000
_cell.length_b   1.000
_cell.length_c   1.000
_cell.angle_alpha   90.00
_cell.angle_beta   90.00
_cell.angle_gamma   90.00
#
_symmetry.space_group_name_H-M   'P 1'
#
loop_
_entity.id
_entity.type
_entity.pdbx_description
1 polymer ?
#
loop_
_entity_poly.entity_id
_entity_poly.type
_entity_poly.pdbx_seq_one_letter_code
_entity_poly.pdbx_strand_id
1 'polypeptide(L)' 'MVTLETTTLLEQVKIMVCEDYVMDHNVVNVKFSYEMVIQRGKPPIIIINDRKISNFVRYAKKGLSICLCVTFSGMV' A
#
# COMPACT_ATOMS: atom_id res chain seq x y z
N MET A 1 6.37 -0.17 -13.28
CA MET A 1 6.01 -1.45 -12.62
C MET A 1 6.78 -1.51 -11.32
N VAL A 2 6.11 -1.30 -10.19
CA VAL A 2 6.75 -1.33 -8.87
C VAL A 2 6.86 -2.78 -8.39
N THR A 3 8.07 -3.21 -8.07
CA THR A 3 8.31 -4.54 -7.50
C THR A 3 8.46 -4.41 -5.99
N LEU A 4 7.50 -4.97 -5.24
CA LEU A 4 7.53 -4.97 -3.78
C LEU A 4 8.13 -6.27 -3.24
N GLU A 5 9.08 -6.14 -2.32
CA GLU A 5 9.64 -7.24 -1.56
C GLU A 5 9.11 -7.24 -0.12
N THR A 6 9.24 -8.39 0.56
CA THR A 6 8.77 -8.50 1.95
C THR A 6 9.61 -7.70 2.95
N THR A 7 10.79 -7.26 2.50
CA THR A 7 11.75 -6.39 3.18
C THR A 7 11.54 -4.92 2.85
N THR A 8 10.70 -4.58 1.86
CA THR A 8 10.40 -3.19 1.51
C THR A 8 9.72 -2.49 2.67
N LEU A 9 10.27 -1.34 3.05
CA LEU A 9 9.77 -0.52 4.14
C LEU A 9 8.55 0.28 3.69
N LEU A 10 7.65 0.60 4.61
CA LEU A 10 6.45 1.39 4.34
C LEU A 10 6.79 2.74 3.70
N GLU A 11 7.85 3.38 4.16
CA GLU A 11 8.28 4.67 3.65
C GLU A 11 8.73 4.59 2.18
N GLN A 12 9.41 3.51 1.80
CA GLN A 12 9.79 3.29 0.41
C GLN A 12 8.55 3.11 -0.49
N VAL A 13 7.52 2.42 0.01
CA VAL A 13 6.24 2.28 -0.72
C VAL A 13 5.55 3.62 -0.91
N LYS A 14 5.60 4.52 0.09
CA LYS A 14 5.08 5.89 -0.07
C LYS A 14 5.78 6.64 -1.19
N ILE A 15 7.12 6.63 -1.19
CA ILE A 15 7.91 7.31 -2.22
C ILE A 15 7.55 6.77 -3.61
N MET A 16 7.60 5.45 -3.80
CA MET A 16 7.29 4.82 -5.09
C MET A 16 5.87 5.14 -5.58
N VAL A 17 4.88 5.11 -4.70
CA VAL A 17 3.50 5.44 -5.06
C VAL A 17 3.34 6.94 -5.36
N CYS A 18 4.01 7.82 -4.61
CA CYS A 18 4.01 9.24 -4.96
C CYS A 18 4.64 9.50 -6.33
N GLU A 19 5.76 8.84 -6.64
CA GLU A 19 6.42 8.92 -7.96
C GLU A 19 5.49 8.44 -9.09
N ASP A 20 4.81 7.30 -8.91
CA ASP A 20 3.87 6.75 -9.89
C ASP A 20 2.67 7.68 -10.15
N TYR A 21 2.25 8.47 -9.15
CA TYR A 21 1.15 9.43 -9.25
C TYR A 21 1.62 10.87 -9.53
N VAL A 22 2.91 11.10 -9.73
CA VAL A 22 3.52 12.43 -9.96
C VAL A 22 3.19 13.42 -8.81
N MET A 23 3.24 12.94 -7.57
CA MET A 23 3.00 13.72 -6.35
C MET A 23 4.29 13.93 -5.54
N ASP A 24 4.41 15.05 -4.85
CA ASP A 24 5.52 15.30 -3.92
C ASP A 24 5.27 14.62 -2.56
N HIS A 25 6.04 13.58 -2.27
CA HIS A 25 5.97 12.80 -1.03
C HIS A 25 6.25 13.62 0.24
N ASN A 26 6.83 14.82 0.14
CA ASN A 26 7.04 15.72 1.28
C ASN A 26 5.79 16.52 1.64
N VAL A 27 4.85 16.66 0.70
CA VAL A 27 3.67 17.53 0.83
C VAL A 27 2.40 16.71 1.03
N VAL A 28 2.33 15.50 0.46
CA VAL A 28 1.16 14.63 0.58
C VAL A 28 1.30 13.60 1.69
N ASN A 29 0.22 13.44 2.47
CA ASN A 29 0.10 12.31 3.36
C ASN A 29 -0.56 11.14 2.62
N VAL A 30 0.19 10.04 2.48
CA VAL A 30 -0.26 8.81 1.83
C VAL A 30 -0.65 7.77 2.88
N LYS A 31 -1.89 7.26 2.76
CA LYS A 31 -2.37 6.12 3.53
C LYS A 31 -2.61 4.94 2.61
N PHE A 32 -2.31 3.75 3.11
CA PHE A 32 -2.54 2.51 2.40
C PHE A 32 -3.49 1.60 3.17
N SER A 33 -4.32 0.90 2.41
CA SER A 33 -5.07 -0.24 2.89
C SER A 33 -5.12 -1.31 1.81
N TYR A 34 -5.48 -2.54 2.16
CA TYR A 34 -5.73 -3.55 1.16
C TYR A 34 -6.96 -4.38 1.50
N GLU A 35 -7.62 -4.83 0.45
CA GLU A 35 -8.76 -5.73 0.53
C GLU A 35 -8.40 -7.05 -0.11
N MET A 36 -8.69 -8.14 0.59
CA MET A 36 -8.60 -9.47 0.00
C MET A 36 -9.95 -9.83 -0.61
N VAL A 37 -9.94 -10.29 -1.86
CA VAL A 37 -11.18 -10.72 -2.53
C VAL A 37 -11.87 -11.86 -1.77
N ILE A 38 -11.10 -12.74 -1.12
CA ILE A 38 -11.63 -13.80 -0.25
C ILE A 38 -12.31 -13.29 1.04
N GLN A 39 -12.16 -12.01 1.36
CA GLN A 39 -12.76 -11.35 2.53
C GLN A 39 -13.76 -10.25 2.13
N ARG A 40 -14.38 -10.38 0.95
CA ARG A 40 -15.36 -9.41 0.44
C ARG A 40 -16.44 -9.12 1.49
N GLY A 41 -16.69 -7.84 1.75
CA GLY A 41 -17.64 -7.39 2.77
C GLY A 41 -17.04 -7.15 4.17
N LYS A 42 -15.76 -7.49 4.39
CA LYS A 42 -15.03 -7.06 5.60
C LYS A 42 -14.36 -5.71 5.37
N PRO A 43 -14.15 -4.91 6.44
CA PRO A 43 -13.39 -3.66 6.35
C PRO A 43 -11.98 -3.88 5.79
N PRO A 44 -11.45 -2.93 5.01
CA PRO A 44 -10.10 -3.00 4.47
C PRO A 44 -9.04 -3.03 5.59
N ILE A 45 -7.94 -3.76 5.36
CA ILE A 45 -6.84 -3.83 6.31
C ILE A 45 -5.96 -2.61 6.11
N ILE A 46 -5.97 -1.69 7.08
CA ILE A 46 -5.13 -0.49 7.06
C ILE A 46 -3.66 -0.88 7.31
N ILE A 47 -2.77 -0.29 6.52
CA ILE A 47 -1.33 -0.47 6.61
C ILE A 47 -0.74 0.73 7.37
N ILE A 48 -0.26 0.48 8.58
CA ILE A 48 0.28 1.51 9.48
C ILE A 48 1.76 1.31 9.83
N ASN A 49 2.36 0.20 9.39
CA ASN A 49 3.76 -0.13 9.66
C ASN A 49 4.31 -1.14 8.65
N ASP A 50 5.63 -1.36 8.69
CA ASP A 50 6.37 -2.26 7.80
C ASP A 50 5.86 -3.71 7.87
N ARG A 51 5.47 -4.17 9.06
CA ARG A 51 4.89 -5.52 9.24
C ARG A 51 3.61 -5.69 8.41
N LYS A 52 2.77 -4.67 8.32
CA LYS A 52 1.53 -4.71 7.52
C LYS A 52 1.81 -4.71 6.02
N ILE A 53 2.83 -3.95 5.55
CA ILE A 53 3.30 -4.01 4.16
C ILE A 53 3.83 -5.40 3.83
N SER A 54 4.70 -5.95 4.69
CA SER A 54 5.29 -7.28 4.49
C SER A 54 4.20 -8.36 4.37
N ASN A 55 3.14 -8.26 5.17
CA ASN A 55 1.97 -9.14 5.07
C ASN A 55 1.25 -8.97 3.72
N PHE A 56 0.97 -7.74 3.29
CA PHE A 56 0.38 -7.47 1.97
C PHE A 56 1.20 -8.13 0.84
N VAL A 57 2.52 -7.92 0.81
CA VAL A 57 3.40 -8.51 -0.21
C VAL A 57 3.37 -10.03 -0.15
N ARG A 58 3.41 -10.63 1.05
CA ARG A 58 3.28 -12.09 1.22
C ARG A 58 1.98 -12.62 0.64
N TYR A 59 0.88 -11.92 0.86
CA TYR A 59 -0.42 -12.35 0.36
C TYR A 59 -0.53 -12.18 -1.15
N ALA A 60 -0.06 -11.06 -1.70
CA ALA A 60 0.00 -10.82 -3.14
C ALA A 60 0.83 -11.90 -3.85
N LYS A 61 2.00 -12.27 -3.29
CA LYS A 61 2.87 -13.36 -3.81
C LYS A 61 2.21 -14.74 -3.78
N LYS A 62 1.23 -14.97 -2.89
CA LYS A 62 0.47 -16.23 -2.84
C LYS A 62 -0.63 -16.32 -3.91
N GLY A 63 -0.71 -15.35 -4.84
CA GLY A 63 -1.75 -15.30 -5.85
C GLY A 63 -3.14 -15.01 -5.28
N LEU A 64 -3.21 -14.51 -4.04
CA LEU A 64 -4.47 -14.02 -3.50
C LEU A 64 -4.82 -12.75 -4.27
N SER A 65 -6.04 -12.71 -4.82
CA SER A 65 -6.55 -11.50 -5.46
C SER A 65 -6.73 -10.43 -4.37
N ILE A 66 -5.85 -9.43 -4.42
CA ILE A 66 -5.73 -8.36 -3.42
C ILE A 66 -5.55 -7.05 -4.16
N CYS A 67 -6.34 -6.05 -3.77
CA CYS A 67 -6.19 -4.69 -4.25
C CYS A 67 -5.48 -3.86 -3.18
N LEU A 68 -4.40 -3.17 -3.56
CA LEU A 68 -3.81 -2.12 -2.73
C LEU A 68 -4.58 -0.82 -3.00
N CYS A 69 -5.23 -0.30 -1.97
CA CYS A 69 -5.93 0.97 -2.00
C CYS A 69 -4.98 2.06 -1.50
N VAL A 70 -4.85 3.13 -2.28
CA VAL A 70 -4.05 4.30 -1.96
C VAL A 70 -4.98 5.48 -1.69
N THR A 71 -4.75 6.20 -0.61
CA THR A 71 -5.48 7.43 -0.30
C THR A 71 -4.50 8.55 -0.04
N PHE A 72 -4.59 9.60 -0.85
CA PHE A 72 -3.85 10.84 -0.68
C PHE A 72 -4.67 11.83 0.14
N SER A 73 -4.00 12.58 1.01
CA SER A 73 -4.60 13.63 1.83
C SER A 73 -3.58 14.75 2.03
N GLY A 74 -4.05 15.98 2.28
CA GLY A 74 -3.17 17.13 2.48
C GLY A 74 -2.76 17.86 1.19
N MET A 75 -3.51 17.70 0.09
CA MET A 75 -3.45 18.65 -1.01
C MET A 75 -4.00 19.99 -0.50
N VAL A 76 -3.13 21.00 -0.43
CA VAL A 76 -3.51 22.41 -0.26
C VAL A 76 -3.54 23.06 -1.63
#